data_AF-A0A2N2XMT5-F1
#
_entry.id   AF-A0A2N2XMT5-F1
#
_cell.length_a   1.000
_cell.length_b   1.000
_cell.length_c   1.000
_cell.angle_alpha   90.00
_cell.angle_beta   90.00
_cell.angle_gamma   90.00
#
_symmetry.space_group_name_H-M   'P 1'
#
loop_
_entity.id
_entity.type
_entity.pdbx_description
1 polymer ?
#
loop_
_entity_poly.entity_id
_entity_poly.type
_entity_poly.pdbx_seq_one_letter_code
_entity_poly.pdbx_strand_id
1 'polypeptide(L)'
;MKNYFGFNLTAKKLLPIWLIFYFLFITSYVVLINSMKNIQSGTTPSGMLFLFLFLLFLVAFFISFYIAKIIIENFTYKDKPIIFNGKFGKFVGLILVGLLLSIITLGVYMAWFIRNIHRFFVNNSVYENESFTFQGKGGRLFVIVLLTIFLPIIALTIIMSKVFMVNPEHVSISNMIFQQIISWMIMIPYIYFIYKWMVNIDYKNYNIRWETEFWNSCGKLALEIFLSVITIGIYSPMAVIKLYAYFTERTIVQSGDVKRKFGFDTDNINDFLFIWGQILLTIITLGIYYPWSISKIGKKILSRTYLE
;
A
#
# COMPACT_ATOMS: atom_id res chain seq x y z
N MET A 1 -0.35 30.06 -10.82
CA MET A 1 0.59 30.01 -9.68
C MET A 1 0.54 28.62 -9.08
N LYS A 2 1.67 27.92 -9.01
CA LYS A 2 1.76 26.56 -8.45
C LYS A 2 1.53 26.61 -6.94
N ASN A 3 0.59 25.81 -6.43
CA ASN A 3 0.39 25.66 -4.98
C ASN A 3 0.97 24.33 -4.53
N TYR A 4 2.04 24.37 -3.74
CA TYR A 4 2.73 23.18 -3.28
C TYR A 4 2.06 22.57 -2.05
N PHE A 5 2.18 21.25 -1.93
CA PHE A 5 1.78 20.52 -0.73
C PHE A 5 2.88 20.60 0.33
N GLY A 6 2.53 20.42 1.59
CA GLY A 6 3.46 20.37 2.69
C GLY A 6 3.25 19.12 3.55
N PHE A 7 4.28 18.77 4.30
CA PHE A 7 4.25 17.64 5.22
C PHE A 7 5.09 17.94 6.45
N ASN A 8 4.40 18.12 7.57
CA ASN A 8 4.99 18.60 8.83
C ASN A 8 5.10 17.51 9.89
N LEU A 9 5.16 16.24 9.46
CA LEU A 9 5.30 15.11 10.36
C LEU A 9 6.70 15.10 10.99
N THR A 10 6.76 15.21 12.32
CA THR A 10 8.02 15.03 13.06
C THR A 10 8.19 13.57 13.47
N ALA A 11 9.37 12.99 13.22
CA ALA A 11 9.68 11.59 13.57
C ALA A 11 9.38 11.26 15.04
N LYS A 12 9.61 12.20 15.97
CA LYS A 12 9.30 12.06 17.41
C LYS A 12 7.82 11.74 17.69
N LYS A 13 6.88 12.18 16.85
CA LYS A 13 5.44 11.87 17.01
C LYS A 13 5.12 10.43 16.61
N LEU A 14 5.80 9.91 15.59
CA LEU A 14 5.56 8.56 15.05
C LEU A 14 6.38 7.49 15.79
N LEU A 15 7.55 7.85 16.34
CA LEU A 15 8.50 6.93 16.95
C LEU A 15 7.91 6.04 18.05
N PRO A 16 7.16 6.54 19.06
CA PRO A 16 6.64 5.68 20.12
C PRO A 16 5.67 4.61 19.59
N ILE A 17 4.79 4.99 18.67
CA ILE A 17 3.81 4.08 18.04
C ILE A 17 4.56 3.04 17.20
N TRP A 18 5.56 3.47 16.44
CA TRP A 18 6.40 2.58 15.65
C TRP A 18 7.20 1.61 16.50
N LEU A 19 7.76 2.04 17.63
CA LEU A 19 8.50 1.16 18.54
C LEU A 19 7.59 0.12 19.18
N ILE A 20 6.36 0.48 19.56
CA ILE A 20 5.37 -0.48 20.06
C ILE A 20 5.05 -1.52 18.97
N PHE A 21 4.77 -1.07 17.75
CA PHE A 21 4.56 -1.96 16.61
C PHE A 21 5.75 -2.90 16.39
N TYR A 22 6.94 -2.33 16.29
CA TYR A 22 8.17 -3.03 16.03
C TYR A 22 8.46 -4.09 17.12
N PHE A 23 8.36 -3.71 18.39
CA PHE A 23 8.56 -4.60 19.51
C PHE A 23 7.52 -5.74 19.53
N LEU A 24 6.23 -5.42 19.36
CA LEU A 24 5.17 -6.42 19.32
C LEU A 24 5.38 -7.43 18.19
N PHE A 25 5.72 -6.97 16.99
CA PHE A 25 5.90 -7.87 15.84
C PHE A 25 7.17 -8.71 15.95
N ILE A 26 8.30 -8.13 16.40
CA ILE A 26 9.55 -8.87 16.54
C ILE A 26 9.47 -9.90 17.66
N THR A 27 8.96 -9.52 18.83
CA THR A 27 8.80 -10.47 19.94
C THR A 27 7.92 -11.64 19.52
N SER A 28 6.83 -11.35 18.83
CA SER A 28 5.92 -12.36 18.28
C SER A 28 6.58 -13.27 17.25
N TYR A 29 7.42 -12.69 16.38
CA TYR A 29 8.17 -13.45 15.39
C TYR A 29 9.21 -14.38 16.05
N VAL A 30 9.92 -13.91 17.08
CA VAL A 30 10.85 -14.73 17.86
C VAL A 30 10.11 -15.86 18.58
N VAL A 31 8.96 -15.58 19.21
CA VAL A 31 8.10 -16.60 19.84
C VAL A 31 7.64 -17.62 18.81
N LEU A 32 7.25 -17.20 17.61
CA LEU A 32 6.84 -18.09 16.52
C LEU A 32 7.99 -19.01 16.11
N ILE A 33 9.19 -18.47 15.85
CA ILE A 33 10.36 -19.27 15.49
C ILE A 33 10.68 -20.30 16.59
N ASN A 34 10.69 -19.88 17.86
CA ASN A 34 10.97 -20.78 18.97
C ASN A 34 9.90 -21.85 19.13
N SER A 35 8.63 -21.48 18.93
CA SER A 35 7.52 -22.44 18.95
C SER A 35 7.67 -23.47 17.83
N MET A 36 8.03 -23.04 16.62
CA MET A 36 8.24 -23.95 15.48
C MET A 36 9.42 -24.90 15.66
N LYS A 37 10.51 -24.48 16.32
CA LYS A 37 11.64 -25.38 16.64
C LYS A 37 11.25 -26.54 17.53
N ASN A 38 10.21 -26.37 18.35
CA ASN A 38 9.77 -27.37 19.33
C ASN A 38 8.66 -28.29 18.78
N ILE A 39 8.16 -28.05 17.57
CA ILE A 39 7.15 -28.89 16.91
C ILE A 39 7.87 -30.11 16.30
N GLN A 40 7.69 -31.29 16.88
CA GLN A 40 8.07 -32.55 16.22
C GLN A 40 7.16 -32.79 15.01
N SER A 41 7.69 -33.38 13.94
CA SER A 41 6.95 -33.68 12.72
C SER A 41 5.70 -34.51 13.03
N GLY A 42 4.52 -33.96 12.75
CA GLY A 42 3.21 -34.60 13.00
C GLY A 42 2.43 -34.03 14.18
N THR A 43 2.99 -33.10 14.97
CA THR A 43 2.25 -32.41 16.03
C THR A 43 1.51 -31.18 15.50
N THR A 44 0.22 -31.05 15.81
CA THR A 44 -0.57 -29.87 15.42
C THR A 44 -0.11 -28.64 16.21
N PRO A 45 0.08 -27.47 15.57
CA PRO A 45 0.32 -26.22 16.28
C PRO A 45 -0.75 -25.97 17.34
N SER A 46 -0.35 -25.47 18.50
CA SER A 46 -1.30 -25.21 19.60
C SER A 46 -2.34 -24.16 19.19
N GLY A 47 -3.61 -24.37 19.55
CA GLY A 47 -4.66 -23.38 19.32
C GLY A 47 -4.37 -22.03 19.99
N MET A 48 -3.57 -22.02 21.06
CA MET A 48 -3.07 -20.81 21.71
C MET A 48 -2.18 -19.96 20.79
N LEU A 49 -1.35 -20.59 19.96
CA LEU A 49 -0.52 -19.86 18.98
C LEU A 49 -1.39 -19.18 17.92
N PHE A 50 -2.45 -19.84 17.46
CA PHE A 50 -3.40 -19.23 16.53
C PHE A 50 -4.11 -18.03 17.15
N LEU A 51 -4.60 -18.16 18.39
CA LEU A 51 -5.22 -17.05 19.13
C LEU A 51 -4.25 -15.88 19.32
N PHE A 52 -2.99 -16.16 19.65
CA PHE A 52 -1.95 -15.15 19.78
C PHE A 52 -1.70 -14.39 18.45
N LEU A 53 -1.55 -15.11 17.33
CA LEU A 53 -1.38 -14.49 16.01
C LEU A 53 -2.60 -13.66 15.60
N PHE A 54 -3.80 -14.16 15.90
CA PHE A 54 -5.03 -13.44 15.63
C PHE A 54 -5.14 -12.14 16.44
N LEU A 55 -4.75 -12.16 17.72
CA LEU A 55 -4.69 -10.96 18.56
C LEU A 55 -3.68 -9.95 18.03
N LEU A 56 -2.50 -10.39 17.62
CA LEU A 56 -1.49 -9.51 17.01
C LEU A 56 -1.99 -8.86 15.72
N PHE A 57 -2.68 -9.62 14.88
CA PHE A 57 -3.30 -9.12 13.67
C PHE A 57 -4.34 -8.03 13.98
N LEU A 58 -5.15 -8.19 15.02
CA LEU A 58 -6.08 -7.14 15.48
C LEU A 58 -5.34 -5.89 16.00
N VAL A 59 -4.30 -6.08 16.82
CA VAL A 59 -3.49 -4.97 17.33
C VAL A 59 -2.81 -4.20 16.19
N ALA A 60 -2.41 -4.88 15.12
CA ALA A 60 -1.85 -4.26 13.93
C ALA A 60 -2.81 -3.25 13.28
N PHE A 61 -4.10 -3.56 13.22
CA PHE A 61 -5.11 -2.60 12.73
C PHE A 61 -5.24 -1.39 13.65
N PHE A 62 -5.16 -1.59 14.96
CA PHE A 62 -5.28 -0.48 15.90
C PHE A 62 -4.09 0.47 15.79
N ILE A 63 -2.89 -0.08 15.63
CA ILE A 63 -1.67 0.70 15.38
C ILE A 63 -1.78 1.43 14.02
N SER A 64 -2.24 0.75 12.97
CA SER A 64 -2.35 1.35 11.64
C SER A 64 -3.32 2.54 11.62
N PHE A 65 -4.36 2.53 12.46
CA PHE A 65 -5.22 3.69 12.67
C PHE A 65 -4.45 4.91 13.19
N TYR A 66 -3.61 4.75 14.22
CA TYR A 66 -2.85 5.86 14.79
C TYR A 66 -1.79 6.38 13.81
N ILE A 67 -1.12 5.47 13.08
CA ILE A 67 -0.15 5.84 12.04
C ILE A 67 -0.86 6.64 10.93
N ALA A 68 -1.97 6.13 10.40
CA ALA A 68 -2.73 6.79 9.34
C ALA A 68 -3.25 8.16 9.81
N LYS A 69 -3.81 8.24 11.01
CA LYS A 69 -4.27 9.51 11.62
C LYS A 69 -3.15 10.55 11.65
N ILE A 70 -1.99 10.19 12.20
CA ILE A 70 -0.85 11.12 12.30
C ILE A 70 -0.36 11.56 10.92
N ILE A 71 -0.31 10.65 9.94
CA ILE A 71 0.12 11.01 8.58
C ILE A 71 -0.86 12.01 7.95
N ILE A 72 -2.17 11.75 8.05
CA ILE A 72 -3.22 12.61 7.50
C ILE A 72 -3.16 14.01 8.15
N GLU A 73 -3.09 14.09 9.48
CA GLU A 73 -3.11 15.35 10.22
C GLU A 73 -1.87 16.25 9.98
N ASN A 74 -0.77 15.67 9.48
CA ASN A 74 0.45 16.42 9.18
C ASN A 74 0.58 16.78 7.70
N PHE A 75 -0.40 16.42 6.87
CA PHE A 75 -0.50 16.88 5.49
C PHE A 75 -1.03 18.31 5.45
N THR A 76 -0.36 19.20 4.72
CA THR A 76 -0.80 20.60 4.55
C THR A 76 -0.95 20.95 3.08
N TYR A 77 -1.93 21.79 2.79
CA TYR A 77 -2.10 22.39 1.46
C TYR A 77 -2.43 23.86 1.64
N LYS A 78 -1.66 24.76 0.99
CA LYS A 78 -1.72 26.22 1.22
C LYS A 78 -1.63 26.58 2.72
N ASP A 79 -0.67 25.97 3.42
CA ASP A 79 -0.41 26.12 4.85
C ASP A 79 -1.57 25.74 5.80
N LYS A 80 -2.64 25.14 5.29
CA LYS A 80 -3.75 24.61 6.09
C LYS A 80 -3.63 23.09 6.22
N PRO A 81 -3.66 22.54 7.45
CA PRO A 81 -3.60 21.10 7.65
C PRO A 81 -4.92 20.42 7.28
N ILE A 82 -4.85 19.14 6.94
CA ILE A 82 -6.03 18.26 6.89
C ILE A 82 -6.36 17.84 8.32
N ILE A 83 -7.63 17.92 8.70
CA ILE A 83 -8.12 17.51 10.01
C ILE A 83 -8.75 16.12 9.89
N PHE A 84 -8.42 15.21 10.81
CA PHE A 84 -8.98 13.87 10.83
C PHE A 84 -10.01 13.70 11.97
N ASN A 85 -11.30 13.61 11.62
CA ASN A 85 -12.41 13.50 12.58
C ASN A 85 -12.80 12.05 12.90
N GLY A 86 -12.03 11.06 12.44
CA GLY A 86 -12.32 9.65 12.60
C GLY A 86 -12.16 9.20 14.05
N LYS A 87 -13.21 8.58 14.61
CA LYS A 87 -13.19 8.04 15.99
C LYS A 87 -12.65 6.61 16.01
N PHE A 88 -11.72 6.33 16.92
CA PHE A 88 -11.13 5.00 17.10
C PHE A 88 -12.18 3.91 17.33
N GLY A 89 -13.16 4.12 18.21
CA GLY A 89 -14.22 3.12 18.47
C GLY A 89 -15.05 2.76 17.23
N LYS A 90 -15.34 3.73 16.34
CA LYS A 90 -16.02 3.46 15.06
C LYS A 90 -15.15 2.60 14.13
N PHE A 91 -13.84 2.86 14.12
CA PHE A 91 -12.89 2.07 13.35
C PHE A 91 -12.80 0.63 13.87
N VAL A 92 -12.72 0.44 15.19
CA VAL A 92 -12.72 -0.91 15.81
C VAL A 92 -13.97 -1.70 15.42
N GLY A 93 -15.16 -1.09 15.51
CA GLY A 93 -16.40 -1.73 15.08
C GLY A 93 -16.39 -2.13 13.60
N LEU A 94 -15.83 -1.27 12.73
CA LEU A 94 -15.66 -1.56 11.31
C LEU A 94 -14.73 -2.77 11.07
N ILE A 95 -13.60 -2.85 11.80
CA ILE A 95 -12.67 -3.98 11.72
C ILE A 95 -13.33 -5.27 12.19
N LEU A 96 -13.99 -5.27 13.35
CA LEU A 96 -14.62 -6.47 13.90
C LEU A 96 -15.71 -7.03 12.98
N VAL A 97 -16.62 -6.16 12.51
CA VAL A 97 -17.68 -6.56 11.56
C VAL A 97 -17.08 -7.01 10.23
N GLY A 98 -16.09 -6.29 9.72
CA GLY A 98 -15.44 -6.63 8.46
C GLY A 98 -14.75 -7.99 8.51
N LEU A 99 -14.04 -8.29 9.59
CA LEU A 99 -13.36 -9.58 9.77
C LEU A 99 -14.37 -10.71 9.94
N LEU A 100 -15.40 -10.54 10.76
CA LEU A 100 -16.46 -11.54 10.95
C LEU A 100 -17.14 -11.89 9.62
N LEU A 101 -17.54 -10.89 8.85
CA LEU A 101 -18.14 -11.10 7.53
C LEU A 101 -17.17 -11.74 6.54
N SER A 102 -15.88 -11.37 6.61
CA SER A 102 -14.86 -11.98 5.76
C SER A 102 -14.65 -13.46 6.09
N ILE A 103 -14.70 -13.85 7.36
CA ILE A 103 -14.63 -15.26 7.76
C ILE A 103 -15.86 -16.03 7.28
N ILE A 104 -17.07 -15.52 7.55
CA ILE A 104 -18.33 -16.20 7.16
C ILE A 104 -18.46 -16.35 5.65
N THR A 105 -17.96 -15.38 4.88
CA THR A 105 -18.00 -15.40 3.41
C THR A 105 -16.76 -16.03 2.76
N LEU A 106 -15.92 -16.73 3.53
CA LEU A 106 -14.68 -17.37 3.05
C LEU A 106 -13.77 -16.41 2.26
N GLY A 107 -13.66 -15.17 2.73
CA GLY A 107 -12.80 -14.13 2.17
C GLY A 107 -13.43 -13.27 1.08
N VAL A 108 -14.62 -13.61 0.57
CA VAL A 108 -15.28 -12.81 -0.49
C VAL A 108 -15.55 -11.37 -0.02
N TYR A 109 -15.98 -11.18 1.23
CA TYR A 109 -16.27 -9.86 1.78
C TYR A 109 -15.02 -8.96 1.91
N MET A 110 -13.80 -9.48 1.77
CA MET A 110 -12.56 -8.70 1.90
C MET A 110 -12.53 -7.47 0.98
N ALA A 111 -13.10 -7.56 -0.22
CA ALA A 111 -13.19 -6.41 -1.14
C ALA A 111 -14.05 -5.26 -0.58
N TRP A 112 -15.17 -5.57 0.09
CA TRP A 112 -15.99 -4.56 0.75
C TRP A 112 -15.35 -4.07 2.04
N PHE A 113 -14.67 -4.96 2.76
CA PHE A 113 -13.93 -4.60 3.96
C PHE A 113 -12.82 -3.57 3.67
N ILE A 114 -11.95 -3.84 2.69
CA ILE A 114 -10.89 -2.92 2.24
C ILE A 114 -11.50 -1.58 1.79
N ARG A 115 -12.60 -1.63 1.04
CA ARG A 115 -13.35 -0.43 0.62
C ARG A 115 -13.88 0.38 1.81
N ASN A 116 -14.38 -0.28 2.85
CA ASN A 116 -14.91 0.40 4.03
C ASN A 116 -13.78 1.02 4.86
N ILE A 117 -12.63 0.35 4.99
CA ILE A 117 -11.43 0.90 5.65
C ILE A 117 -10.95 2.16 4.92
N HIS A 118 -10.75 2.08 3.59
CA HIS A 118 -10.27 3.22 2.81
C HIS A 118 -11.26 4.39 2.83
N ARG A 119 -12.56 4.08 2.67
CA ARG A 119 -13.64 5.05 2.82
C ARG A 119 -13.63 5.71 4.21
N PHE A 120 -13.36 4.97 5.27
CA PHE A 120 -13.32 5.52 6.62
C PHE A 120 -12.24 6.59 6.75
N PHE A 121 -11.02 6.34 6.25
CA PHE A 121 -9.96 7.34 6.34
C PHE A 121 -10.22 8.57 5.46
N VAL A 122 -10.66 8.36 4.21
CA VAL A 122 -10.96 9.45 3.28
C VAL A 122 -12.14 10.30 3.78
N ASN A 123 -13.27 9.67 4.12
CA ASN A 123 -14.49 10.39 4.49
C ASN A 123 -14.40 11.12 5.83
N ASN A 124 -13.47 10.74 6.71
CA ASN A 124 -13.23 11.44 7.97
C ASN A 124 -12.08 12.46 7.86
N SER A 125 -11.48 12.63 6.69
CA SER A 125 -10.49 13.67 6.42
C SER A 125 -11.21 14.93 5.94
N VAL A 126 -10.92 16.06 6.56
CA VAL A 126 -11.56 17.36 6.31
C VAL A 126 -10.51 18.40 5.94
N TYR A 127 -10.76 19.11 4.84
CA TYR A 127 -9.95 20.24 4.42
C TYR A 127 -10.87 21.45 4.22
N GLU A 128 -10.52 22.60 4.81
CA GLU A 128 -11.32 23.84 4.75
C GLU A 128 -12.84 23.64 5.00
N ASN A 129 -13.18 22.94 6.08
CA ASN A 129 -14.56 22.61 6.53
C ASN A 129 -15.34 21.61 5.67
N GLU A 130 -14.76 21.06 4.61
CA GLU A 130 -15.41 20.08 3.75
C GLU A 130 -14.69 18.73 3.81
N SER A 131 -15.46 17.65 3.91
CA SER A 131 -14.91 16.29 3.94
C SER A 131 -14.62 15.78 2.53
N PHE A 132 -13.52 15.03 2.38
CA PHE A 132 -13.32 14.23 1.17
C PHE A 132 -14.37 13.13 1.08
N THR A 133 -14.73 12.69 -0.12
CA THR A 133 -15.67 11.58 -0.32
C THR A 133 -15.07 10.52 -1.24
N PHE A 134 -14.90 9.30 -0.73
CA PHE A 134 -14.38 8.20 -1.51
C PHE A 134 -15.46 7.57 -2.43
N GLN A 135 -15.21 7.60 -3.74
CA GLN A 135 -16.15 7.09 -4.75
C GLN A 135 -15.95 5.62 -5.12
N GLY A 136 -14.92 4.95 -4.59
CA GLY A 136 -14.69 3.54 -4.88
C GLY A 136 -15.83 2.62 -4.38
N LYS A 137 -16.25 1.74 -5.28
CA LYS A 137 -17.25 0.69 -5.01
C LYS A 137 -16.56 -0.62 -4.65
N GLY A 138 -17.09 -1.35 -3.65
CA GLY A 138 -16.56 -2.65 -3.21
C GLY A 138 -16.65 -3.72 -4.31
N GLY A 139 -17.78 -3.79 -5.02
CA GLY A 139 -17.93 -4.70 -6.16
C GLY A 139 -16.92 -4.47 -7.29
N ARG A 140 -16.50 -3.21 -7.51
CA ARG A 140 -15.44 -2.91 -8.49
C ARG A 140 -14.09 -3.45 -8.01
N LEU A 141 -13.78 -3.31 -6.72
CA LEU A 141 -12.56 -3.89 -6.15
C LEU A 141 -12.58 -5.42 -6.21
N PHE A 142 -13.74 -6.05 -5.95
CA PHE A 142 -13.92 -7.49 -6.09
C PHE A 142 -13.61 -7.96 -7.52
N VAL A 143 -14.19 -7.30 -8.53
CA VAL A 143 -13.93 -7.62 -9.95
C VAL A 143 -12.45 -7.41 -10.30
N ILE A 144 -11.81 -6.34 -9.82
CA ILE A 144 -10.37 -6.11 -10.03
C ILE A 144 -9.60 -7.32 -9.49
N VAL A 145 -9.75 -7.64 -8.20
CA VAL A 145 -9.03 -8.74 -7.54
C VAL A 145 -9.31 -10.09 -8.22
N LEU A 146 -10.57 -10.36 -8.58
CA LEU A 146 -10.98 -11.59 -9.25
C LEU A 146 -10.30 -11.76 -10.61
N LEU A 147 -10.37 -10.72 -11.46
CA LEU A 147 -9.88 -10.79 -12.84
C LEU A 147 -8.36 -10.63 -12.95
N THR A 148 -7.73 -9.86 -12.07
CA THR A 148 -6.29 -9.57 -12.18
C THR A 148 -5.42 -10.47 -11.32
N ILE A 149 -5.97 -11.11 -10.27
CA ILE A 149 -5.20 -11.99 -9.38
C ILE A 149 -5.76 -13.41 -9.41
N PHE A 150 -7.01 -13.61 -8.99
CA PHE A 150 -7.53 -14.96 -8.76
C PHE A 150 -7.58 -15.80 -10.03
N LEU A 151 -8.23 -15.33 -11.10
CA LEU A 151 -8.34 -16.11 -12.35
C LEU A 151 -6.97 -16.38 -12.99
N PRO A 152 -6.05 -15.39 -13.13
CA PRO A 152 -4.73 -15.66 -13.69
C PRO A 152 -3.88 -16.62 -12.84
N ILE A 153 -3.94 -16.53 -11.50
CA ILE A 153 -3.21 -17.45 -10.63
C ILE A 153 -3.78 -18.86 -10.74
N ILE A 154 -5.11 -19.02 -10.72
CA ILE A 154 -5.75 -20.34 -10.91
C ILE A 154 -5.34 -20.95 -12.26
N ALA A 155 -5.37 -20.15 -13.34
CA ALA A 155 -4.94 -20.61 -14.65
C ALA A 155 -3.45 -21.03 -14.64
N LEU A 156 -2.58 -20.22 -14.02
CA LEU A 156 -1.16 -20.55 -13.86
C LEU A 156 -0.96 -21.84 -13.06
N THR A 157 -1.69 -22.03 -11.95
CA THR A 157 -1.62 -23.25 -11.13
C THR A 157 -2.06 -24.47 -11.92
N ILE A 158 -3.14 -24.39 -12.70
CA ILE A 158 -3.59 -25.50 -13.55
C ILE A 158 -2.52 -25.84 -14.60
N ILE A 159 -1.96 -24.84 -15.28
CA ILE A 159 -0.90 -25.04 -16.27
C ILE A 159 0.32 -25.70 -15.62
N MET A 160 0.80 -25.18 -14.49
CA MET A 160 1.96 -25.72 -13.78
C MET A 160 1.71 -27.13 -13.25
N SER A 161 0.50 -27.43 -12.76
CA SER A 161 0.14 -28.79 -12.32
C SER A 161 0.19 -29.80 -13.47
N LYS A 162 -0.25 -29.41 -14.67
CA LYS A 162 -0.16 -30.26 -15.86
C LYS A 162 1.29 -30.49 -16.28
N VAL A 163 2.11 -29.43 -16.28
CA VAL A 163 3.55 -29.55 -16.58
C VAL A 163 4.22 -30.52 -15.60
N PHE A 164 3.88 -30.43 -14.31
CA PHE A 164 4.38 -31.34 -13.28
C PHE A 164 3.96 -32.79 -13.49
N MET A 165 2.68 -33.03 -13.85
CA MET A 165 2.17 -34.39 -14.07
C MET A 165 2.78 -35.06 -15.32
N VAL A 166 3.06 -34.30 -16.37
CA VAL A 166 3.65 -34.84 -17.61
C VAL A 166 5.13 -35.15 -17.44
N ASN A 167 5.87 -34.31 -16.70
CA ASN A 167 7.31 -34.45 -16.53
C ASN A 167 7.74 -34.26 -15.05
N PRO A 168 7.41 -35.21 -14.16
CA PRO A 168 7.66 -35.08 -12.73
C PRO A 168 9.16 -34.98 -12.36
N GLU A 169 10.05 -35.55 -13.17
CA GLU A 169 11.50 -35.48 -12.97
C GLU A 169 12.16 -34.19 -13.49
N HIS A 170 11.42 -33.36 -14.24
CA HIS A 170 11.95 -32.14 -14.89
C HIS A 170 11.49 -30.83 -14.25
N VAL A 171 11.19 -30.82 -12.94
CA VAL A 171 11.04 -29.55 -12.21
C VAL A 171 12.41 -28.91 -12.05
N SER A 172 12.84 -28.24 -13.11
CA SER A 172 14.06 -27.46 -13.17
C SER A 172 13.87 -26.12 -12.44
N ILE A 173 14.98 -25.58 -11.94
CA ILE A 173 15.09 -24.19 -11.46
C ILE A 173 14.51 -23.20 -12.50
N SER A 174 14.67 -23.49 -13.79
CA SER A 174 14.10 -22.67 -14.87
C SER A 174 12.58 -22.54 -14.79
N ASN A 175 11.87 -23.62 -14.43
CA ASN A 175 10.40 -23.60 -14.33
C ASN A 175 9.94 -22.77 -13.13
N MET A 176 10.67 -22.84 -12.02
CA MET A 176 10.41 -22.02 -10.83
C MET A 176 10.61 -20.53 -11.12
N ILE A 177 11.71 -20.18 -11.79
CA ILE A 177 12.00 -18.80 -12.21
C ILE A 177 10.91 -18.31 -13.18
N PHE A 178 10.53 -19.13 -14.16
CA PHE A 178 9.49 -18.78 -15.12
C PHE A 178 8.14 -18.53 -14.43
N GLN A 179 7.73 -19.41 -13.51
CA GLN A 179 6.53 -19.23 -12.69
C GLN A 179 6.58 -17.91 -11.90
N GLN A 180 7.74 -17.60 -11.31
CA GLN A 180 7.93 -16.37 -10.53
C GLN A 180 7.81 -15.10 -11.40
N ILE A 181 8.38 -15.12 -12.60
CA ILE A 181 8.28 -14.02 -13.57
C ILE A 181 6.82 -13.80 -13.98
N ILE A 182 6.09 -14.86 -14.33
CA ILE A 182 4.66 -14.75 -14.68
C ILE A 182 3.86 -14.19 -13.50
N SER A 183 4.13 -14.67 -12.29
CA SER A 183 3.44 -14.20 -11.08
C SER A 183 3.64 -12.69 -10.88
N TRP A 184 4.84 -12.17 -11.14
CA TRP A 184 5.10 -10.72 -11.11
C TRP A 184 4.41 -9.97 -12.25
N MET A 185 4.33 -10.55 -13.46
CA MET A 185 3.57 -9.95 -14.56
C MET A 185 2.07 -9.81 -14.23
N ILE A 186 1.49 -10.80 -13.55
CA ILE A 186 0.10 -10.78 -13.08
C ILE A 186 -0.15 -9.63 -12.08
N MET A 187 0.85 -9.29 -11.26
CA MET A 187 0.71 -8.22 -10.26
C MET A 187 0.64 -6.81 -10.88
N ILE A 188 1.17 -6.61 -12.09
CA ILE A 188 1.21 -5.29 -12.75
C ILE A 188 -0.20 -4.70 -12.99
N PRO A 189 -1.13 -5.40 -13.68
CA PRO A 189 -2.48 -4.88 -13.88
C PRO A 189 -3.23 -4.71 -12.55
N TYR A 190 -3.00 -5.59 -11.57
CA TYR A 190 -3.57 -5.43 -10.24
C TYR A 190 -3.14 -4.12 -9.58
N ILE A 191 -1.82 -3.84 -9.54
CA ILE A 191 -1.24 -2.61 -9.01
C ILE A 191 -1.87 -1.40 -9.71
N TYR A 192 -1.93 -1.40 -11.03
CA TYR A 192 -2.55 -0.31 -11.79
C TYR A 192 -4.01 -0.06 -11.38
N PHE A 193 -4.84 -1.11 -11.40
CA PHE A 193 -6.26 -0.96 -11.15
C PHE A 193 -6.58 -0.63 -9.68
N ILE A 194 -5.83 -1.17 -8.71
CA ILE A 194 -6.07 -0.87 -7.30
C ILE A 194 -5.73 0.58 -6.98
N TYR A 195 -4.59 1.10 -7.44
CA TYR A 195 -4.26 2.52 -7.21
C TYR A 195 -5.21 3.45 -7.96
N LYS A 196 -5.59 3.12 -9.20
CA LYS A 196 -6.62 3.86 -9.96
C LYS A 196 -7.97 3.88 -9.21
N TRP A 197 -8.32 2.80 -8.53
CA TRP A 197 -9.52 2.72 -7.70
C TRP A 197 -9.38 3.52 -6.38
N MET A 198 -8.20 3.55 -5.76
CA MET A 198 -7.94 4.27 -4.51
C MET A 198 -7.95 5.80 -4.66
N VAL A 199 -7.50 6.31 -5.81
CA VAL A 199 -7.34 7.77 -6.06
C VAL A 199 -8.66 8.47 -6.39
N ASN A 200 -9.73 7.73 -6.70
CA ASN A 200 -11.02 8.32 -7.05
C ASN A 200 -11.74 8.91 -5.82
N ILE A 201 -11.54 10.22 -5.61
CA ILE A 201 -11.96 10.96 -4.42
C ILE A 201 -12.61 12.27 -4.85
N ASP A 202 -13.76 12.61 -4.27
CA ASP A 202 -14.38 13.91 -4.44
C ASP A 202 -14.01 14.85 -3.28
N TYR A 203 -13.89 16.12 -3.61
CA TYR A 203 -13.72 17.21 -2.65
C TYR A 203 -14.52 18.42 -3.14
N LYS A 204 -15.52 18.87 -2.35
CA LYS A 204 -16.51 19.87 -2.80
C LYS A 204 -17.14 19.41 -4.13
N ASN A 205 -17.04 20.21 -5.18
CA ASN A 205 -17.53 19.89 -6.53
C ASN A 205 -16.43 19.31 -7.45
N TYR A 206 -15.23 19.06 -6.90
CA TYR A 206 -14.09 18.55 -7.66
C TYR A 206 -13.96 17.04 -7.52
N ASN A 207 -13.82 16.34 -8.64
CA ASN A 207 -13.43 14.93 -8.68
C ASN A 207 -11.92 14.83 -8.96
N ILE A 208 -11.21 14.16 -8.05
CA ILE A 208 -9.79 13.80 -8.19
C ILE A 208 -9.72 12.39 -8.76
N ARG A 209 -9.10 12.22 -9.93
CA ARG A 209 -8.96 10.92 -10.58
C ARG A 209 -7.72 10.83 -11.46
N TRP A 210 -7.33 9.61 -11.76
CA TRP A 210 -6.33 9.32 -12.79
C TRP A 210 -6.94 9.33 -14.19
N GLU A 211 -6.37 10.14 -15.06
CA GLU A 211 -6.62 10.14 -16.50
C GLU A 211 -5.45 9.44 -17.20
N THR A 212 -5.50 8.12 -17.21
CA THR A 212 -4.41 7.26 -17.69
C THR A 212 -4.90 6.19 -18.64
N GLU A 213 -4.06 5.86 -19.62
CA GLU A 213 -4.23 4.71 -20.51
C GLU A 213 -3.62 3.45 -19.89
N PHE A 214 -4.34 2.33 -20.02
CA PHE A 214 -3.99 1.06 -19.37
C PHE A 214 -2.61 0.55 -19.81
N TRP A 215 -2.39 0.40 -21.13
CA TRP A 215 -1.16 -0.19 -21.66
C TRP A 215 0.07 0.65 -21.36
N ASN A 216 -0.03 1.98 -21.52
CA ASN A 216 1.06 2.90 -21.22
C ASN A 216 1.43 2.88 -19.73
N SER A 217 0.42 2.80 -18.85
CA SER A 217 0.66 2.74 -17.40
C SER A 217 1.24 1.38 -16.97
N CYS A 218 0.73 0.28 -17.52
CA CYS A 218 1.24 -1.05 -17.24
C CYS A 218 2.65 -1.25 -17.78
N GLY A 219 2.96 -0.75 -18.98
CA GLY A 219 4.32 -0.77 -19.54
C GLY A 219 5.30 0.04 -18.69
N LYS A 220 4.88 1.22 -18.20
CA LYS A 220 5.68 2.00 -17.26
C LYS A 220 5.92 1.26 -15.95
N LEU A 221 4.90 0.68 -15.33
CA LEU A 221 5.04 -0.15 -14.13
C LEU A 221 5.98 -1.35 -14.36
N ALA A 222 5.79 -2.07 -15.47
CA ALA A 222 6.61 -3.22 -15.86
C ALA A 222 8.09 -2.85 -15.96
N LEU A 223 8.40 -1.75 -16.66
CA LEU A 223 9.77 -1.28 -16.85
C LEU A 223 10.45 -0.94 -15.51
N GLU A 224 9.77 -0.19 -14.65
CA GLU A 224 10.36 0.25 -13.38
C GLU A 224 10.53 -0.91 -12.39
N ILE A 225 9.62 -1.89 -12.40
CA ILE A 225 9.76 -3.14 -11.63
C ILE A 225 10.92 -3.97 -12.20
N PHE A 226 10.98 -4.16 -13.52
CA PHE A 226 12.06 -4.90 -14.17
C PHE A 226 13.44 -4.33 -13.85
N LEU A 227 13.61 -3.01 -13.97
CA LEU A 227 14.85 -2.32 -13.60
C LEU A 227 15.20 -2.49 -12.12
N SER A 228 14.20 -2.47 -11.24
CA SER A 228 14.40 -2.72 -9.80
C SER A 228 14.89 -4.15 -9.54
N VAL A 229 14.39 -5.14 -10.28
CA VAL A 229 14.76 -6.54 -10.11
C VAL A 229 16.19 -6.80 -10.59
N ILE A 230 16.54 -6.37 -11.81
CA ILE A 230 17.88 -6.62 -12.37
C ILE A 230 19.00 -5.94 -11.57
N THR A 231 18.66 -4.90 -10.81
CA THR A 231 19.59 -4.18 -9.92
C THR A 231 19.52 -4.63 -8.47
N ILE A 232 18.83 -5.75 -8.17
CA ILE A 232 18.66 -6.30 -6.81
C ILE A 232 18.12 -5.22 -5.85
N GLY A 233 17.15 -4.45 -6.31
CA GLY A 233 16.46 -3.42 -5.54
C GLY A 233 17.19 -2.08 -5.42
N ILE A 234 18.44 -1.95 -5.90
CA ILE A 234 19.19 -0.68 -5.83
C ILE A 234 18.48 0.43 -6.61
N TYR A 235 17.85 0.11 -7.76
CA TYR A 235 17.09 1.06 -8.56
C TYR A 235 15.70 1.40 -7.97
N SER A 236 15.21 0.67 -6.95
CA SER A 236 13.86 0.85 -6.40
C SER A 236 13.49 2.29 -5.98
N PRO A 237 14.41 3.13 -5.44
CA PRO A 237 14.07 4.52 -5.13
C PRO A 237 13.78 5.35 -6.39
N MET A 238 14.53 5.12 -7.47
CA MET A 238 14.34 5.79 -8.74
C MET A 238 13.02 5.36 -9.39
N ALA A 239 12.71 4.06 -9.31
CA ALA A 239 11.41 3.53 -9.73
C ALA A 239 10.26 4.23 -9.02
N VAL A 240 10.32 4.37 -7.69
CA VAL A 240 9.29 5.07 -6.91
C VAL A 240 9.13 6.52 -7.35
N ILE A 241 10.24 7.27 -7.53
CA ILE A 241 10.19 8.67 -7.97
C ILE A 241 9.56 8.79 -9.37
N LYS A 242 10.00 7.97 -10.32
CA LYS A 242 9.50 8.02 -11.71
C LYS A 242 8.04 7.60 -11.82
N LEU A 243 7.61 6.60 -11.05
CA LEU A 243 6.20 6.20 -11.00
C LEU A 243 5.35 7.27 -10.33
N TYR A 244 5.82 7.85 -9.22
CA TYR A 244 5.14 8.95 -8.56
C TYR A 244 4.97 10.15 -9.49
N ALA A 245 6.02 10.58 -10.19
CA ALA A 245 5.96 11.64 -11.19
C ALA A 245 4.95 11.32 -12.29
N TYR A 246 5.07 10.13 -12.90
CA TYR A 246 4.20 9.70 -13.99
C TYR A 246 2.71 9.72 -13.65
N PHE A 247 2.33 9.23 -12.47
CA PHE A 247 0.93 9.18 -12.04
C PHE A 247 0.44 10.51 -11.49
N THR A 248 1.31 11.30 -10.84
CA THR A 248 0.95 12.63 -10.34
C THR A 248 0.61 13.56 -11.51
N GLU A 249 1.43 13.61 -12.56
CA GLU A 249 1.16 14.40 -13.78
C GLU A 249 -0.14 14.01 -14.51
N ARG A 250 -0.62 12.79 -14.28
CA ARG A 250 -1.87 12.24 -14.84
C ARG A 250 -3.03 12.22 -13.85
N THR A 251 -2.83 12.82 -12.67
CA THR A 251 -3.89 13.05 -11.70
C THR A 251 -4.53 14.39 -12.02
N ILE A 252 -5.84 14.37 -12.30
CA ILE A 252 -6.61 15.57 -12.63
C ILE A 252 -7.60 15.89 -11.52
N VAL A 253 -7.88 17.17 -11.35
CA VAL A 253 -8.92 17.71 -10.49
C VAL A 253 -9.94 18.40 -11.38
N GLN A 254 -11.13 17.84 -11.50
CA GLN A 254 -12.15 18.32 -12.43
C GLN A 254 -13.41 18.76 -11.69
N SER A 255 -13.91 19.97 -11.96
CA SER A 255 -15.22 20.46 -11.52
C SER A 255 -15.91 21.12 -12.71
N GLY A 256 -16.90 20.44 -13.30
CA GLY A 256 -17.50 20.87 -14.57
C GLY A 256 -16.46 21.00 -15.67
N ASP A 257 -16.35 22.20 -16.25
CA ASP A 257 -15.38 22.53 -17.31
C ASP A 257 -13.98 22.89 -16.78
N VAL A 258 -13.84 23.16 -15.49
CA VAL A 258 -12.53 23.51 -14.90
C VAL A 258 -11.74 22.24 -14.65
N LYS A 259 -10.63 22.09 -15.38
CA LYS A 259 -9.68 20.99 -15.25
C LYS A 259 -8.34 21.52 -14.78
N ARG A 260 -7.90 21.04 -13.61
CA ARG A 260 -6.57 21.28 -13.03
C ARG A 260 -5.77 19.99 -13.01
N LYS A 261 -4.45 20.10 -13.03
CA LYS A 261 -3.55 18.94 -13.01
C LYS A 261 -2.62 19.02 -11.82
N PHE A 262 -2.32 17.86 -11.26
CA PHE A 262 -1.19 17.77 -10.35
C PHE A 262 0.11 17.74 -11.16
N GLY A 263 1.17 18.26 -10.55
CA GLY A 263 2.52 18.19 -11.09
C GLY A 263 3.52 17.84 -9.98
N PHE A 264 4.69 17.38 -10.40
CA PHE A 264 5.78 17.03 -9.50
C PHE A 264 7.12 17.47 -10.08
N ASP A 265 7.82 18.36 -9.37
CA ASP A 265 9.13 18.85 -9.80
C ASP A 265 10.22 17.86 -9.32
N THR A 266 10.80 17.07 -10.23
CA THR A 266 11.82 16.04 -9.91
C THR A 266 13.24 16.54 -10.16
N ASP A 267 14.16 16.17 -9.25
CA ASP A 267 15.61 16.39 -9.37
C ASP A 267 16.36 15.06 -9.55
N ASN A 268 15.63 14.00 -9.93
CA ASN A 268 16.05 12.65 -10.30
C ASN A 268 17.21 12.06 -9.44
N ILE A 269 18.47 12.39 -9.76
CA ILE A 269 19.67 11.87 -9.07
C ILE A 269 19.70 12.29 -7.60
N ASN A 270 19.42 13.57 -7.30
CA ASN A 270 19.45 14.06 -5.93
C ASN A 270 18.33 13.44 -5.08
N ASP A 271 17.17 13.23 -5.68
CA ASP A 271 16.04 12.56 -5.03
C ASP A 271 16.33 11.08 -4.80
N PHE A 272 16.95 10.43 -5.78
CA PHE A 272 17.40 9.04 -5.67
C PHE A 272 18.39 8.86 -4.50
N LEU A 273 19.49 9.62 -4.48
CA LEU A 273 20.52 9.51 -3.44
C LEU A 273 19.93 9.79 -2.05
N PHE A 274 19.03 10.76 -1.95
CA PHE A 274 18.37 11.09 -0.70
C PHE A 274 17.49 9.95 -0.19
N ILE A 275 16.60 9.41 -1.03
CA ILE A 275 15.69 8.32 -0.64
C ILE A 275 16.50 7.04 -0.35
N TRP A 276 17.48 6.73 -1.19
CA TRP A 276 18.37 5.58 -0.99
C TRP A 276 19.11 5.66 0.34
N GLY A 277 19.65 6.84 0.69
CA GLY A 277 20.26 7.06 2.00
C GLY A 277 19.30 6.82 3.17
N GLN A 278 18.02 7.22 3.05
CA GLN A 278 17.04 6.95 4.10
C GLN A 278 16.69 5.46 4.21
N ILE A 279 16.63 4.74 3.08
CA ILE A 279 16.39 3.29 3.04
C ILE A 279 17.57 2.54 3.66
N LEU A 280 18.81 2.88 3.30
CA LEU A 280 20.01 2.27 3.88
C LEU A 280 20.08 2.48 5.40
N LEU A 281 19.80 3.69 5.88
CA LEU A 281 19.72 3.96 7.32
C LEU A 281 18.62 3.12 8.00
N THR A 282 17.48 2.94 7.33
CA THR A 282 16.42 2.06 7.82
C THR A 282 16.89 0.61 7.89
N ILE A 283 17.60 0.10 6.88
CA ILE A 283 18.13 -1.27 6.86
C ILE A 283 19.18 -1.47 7.97
N ILE A 284 20.17 -0.58 8.07
CA ILE A 284 21.28 -0.69 9.04
C ILE A 284 20.78 -0.61 10.49
N THR A 285 19.70 0.15 10.73
CA THR A 285 19.07 0.25 12.06
C THR A 285 17.98 -0.79 12.29
N LEU A 286 17.87 -1.81 11.41
CA LEU A 286 16.86 -2.86 11.45
C LEU A 286 15.42 -2.34 11.51
N GLY A 287 15.14 -1.18 10.91
CA GLY A 287 13.81 -0.57 10.85
C GLY A 287 13.52 0.45 11.95
N ILE A 288 14.39 0.63 12.95
CA ILE A 288 14.19 1.64 14.01
C ILE A 288 14.16 3.06 13.41
N TYR A 289 14.95 3.33 12.37
CA TYR A 289 14.99 4.64 11.71
C TYR A 289 13.78 4.94 10.80
N TYR A 290 12.87 3.99 10.59
CA TYR A 290 11.72 4.14 9.68
C TYR A 290 10.87 5.41 9.92
N PRO A 291 10.59 5.86 11.15
CA PRO A 291 9.84 7.10 11.39
C PRO A 291 10.50 8.37 10.83
N TRP A 292 11.84 8.43 10.87
CA TRP A 292 12.60 9.53 10.26
C TRP A 292 12.61 9.41 8.73
N SER A 293 12.74 8.18 8.21
CA SER A 293 12.68 7.90 6.77
C SER A 293 11.36 8.40 6.18
N ILE A 294 10.21 8.00 6.72
CA ILE A 294 8.89 8.48 6.26
C ILE A 294 8.77 10.00 6.35
N SER A 295 9.13 10.59 7.50
CA SER A 295 9.04 12.03 7.73
C SER A 295 9.83 12.82 6.68
N LYS A 296 11.08 12.41 6.42
CA LYS A 296 12.00 13.06 5.49
C LYS A 296 11.60 12.86 4.02
N ILE A 297 11.28 11.63 3.63
CA ILE A 297 10.86 11.29 2.26
C ILE A 297 9.52 11.97 1.95
N GLY A 298 8.54 11.86 2.85
CA GLY A 298 7.23 12.49 2.69
C GLY A 298 7.34 14.01 2.55
N LYS A 299 8.17 14.66 3.37
CA LYS A 299 8.43 16.10 3.27
C LYS A 299 9.02 16.49 1.92
N LYS A 300 10.03 15.74 1.45
CA LYS A 300 10.72 16.00 0.17
C LYS A 300 9.77 15.84 -1.03
N ILE A 301 8.95 14.78 -1.05
CA ILE A 301 8.05 14.49 -2.16
C ILE A 301 6.88 15.49 -2.18
N LEU A 302 6.25 15.73 -1.03
CA LEU A 302 5.08 16.61 -0.96
C LEU A 302 5.43 18.07 -1.20
N SER A 303 6.58 18.56 -0.70
CA SER A 303 7.03 19.95 -0.96
C SER A 303 7.30 20.26 -2.43
N ARG A 304 7.39 19.24 -3.29
CA ARG A 304 7.61 19.36 -4.73
C ARG A 304 6.41 18.92 -5.56
N THR A 305 5.36 18.44 -4.89
CA THR A 305 4.07 18.16 -5.52
C THR A 305 3.25 19.43 -5.49
N TYR A 306 2.61 19.79 -6.60
CA TYR A 306 1.78 20.98 -6.71
C TYR A 306 0.49 20.71 -7.48
N LEU A 307 -0.47 21.61 -7.32
CA LEU A 307 -1.67 21.69 -8.15
C LEU A 307 -1.60 22.93 -9.04
N GLU A 308 -1.79 22.74 -10.34
CA GLU A 308 -1.85 23.74 -11.41
C GLU A 308 -3.27 23.84 -11.97
#